data_AF-A0A6I1NXH3-F1
#
_entry.id   AF-A0A6I1NXH3-F1
#
_cell.length_a   1.000
_cell.length_b   1.000
_cell.length_c   1.000
_cell.angle_alpha   90.00
_cell.angle_beta   90.00
_cell.angle_gamma   90.00
#
_symmetry.space_group_name_H-M   'P 1'
#
loop_
_entity.id
_entity.type
_entity.pdbx_description
1 polymer ?
#
loop_
_entity_poly.entity_id
_entity_poly.type
_entity_poly.pdbx_seq_one_letter_code
_entity_poly.pdbx_strand_id
1 'polypeptide(L)'
;TLSLRALIVAFMVLLGAAVSALFANDGAALILTPIVMSMLLALRFSPTATLAFVMGAGFIADTASLPLVVSNLVNIVSADYFGLGFNAYAAVMVPVNLVAVAATLLVLWLYFRRDIPLRYATDDLQVPALAVRDRATFHAGWVVLVGLLASLFVLVPRGIPVSAVASACAAVLFAV
;
A
#
# COMPACT_ATOMS: atom_id res chain seq x y z
N THR A 1 3.50 27.46 1.27
CA THR A 1 4.47 26.38 1.50
C THR A 1 3.76 25.28 2.28
N LEU A 2 3.49 24.11 1.68
CA LEU A 2 2.94 22.98 2.44
C LEU A 2 3.88 22.71 3.63
N SER A 3 3.33 22.69 4.84
CA SER A 3 4.14 22.39 6.02
C SER A 3 4.70 20.97 5.90
N LEU A 4 5.96 20.76 6.31
CA LEU A 4 6.66 19.47 6.25
C LEU A 4 5.86 18.31 6.90
N ARG A 5 4.96 18.66 7.84
CA ARG A 5 3.93 17.82 8.47
C ARG A 5 2.94 17.20 7.49
N ALA A 6 2.39 18.02 6.61
CA ALA A 6 1.39 17.56 5.65
C ALA A 6 2.02 16.58 4.66
N LEU A 7 3.28 16.80 4.31
CA LEU A 7 4.01 15.99 3.35
C LEU A 7 4.27 14.57 3.86
N ILE A 8 4.73 14.41 5.11
CA ILE A 8 5.01 13.08 5.66
C ILE A 8 3.72 12.24 5.81
N VAL A 9 2.62 12.86 6.25
CA VAL A 9 1.31 12.20 6.31
C VAL A 9 0.84 11.83 4.92
N ALA A 10 0.91 12.77 3.96
CA ALA A 10 0.47 12.51 2.60
C ALA A 10 1.27 11.37 1.97
N PHE A 11 2.59 11.36 2.07
CA PHE A 11 3.39 10.28 1.52
C PHE A 11 3.15 8.95 2.23
N MET A 12 2.98 8.94 3.55
CA MET A 12 2.69 7.73 4.30
C MET A 12 1.32 7.14 3.91
N VAL A 13 0.29 7.98 3.81
CA VAL A 13 -1.05 7.56 3.35
C VAL A 13 -1.02 7.13 1.89
N LEU A 14 -0.34 7.85 1.00
CA LEU A 14 -0.25 7.49 -0.42
C LEU A 14 0.55 6.20 -0.64
N LEU A 15 1.64 6.00 0.11
CA LEU A 15 2.38 4.74 0.10
C LEU A 15 1.49 3.60 0.61
N GLY A 16 0.82 3.81 1.74
CA GLY A 16 -0.10 2.83 2.29
C GLY A 16 -1.23 2.47 1.32
N ALA A 17 -1.78 3.48 0.65
CA ALA A 17 -2.80 3.31 -0.36
C ALA A 17 -2.30 2.55 -1.58
N ALA A 18 -1.08 2.83 -2.05
CA ALA A 18 -0.49 2.13 -3.18
C ALA A 18 -0.22 0.65 -2.84
N VAL A 19 0.33 0.37 -1.65
CA VAL A 19 0.57 -1.02 -1.20
C VAL A 19 -0.76 -1.76 -1.04
N SER A 20 -1.74 -1.17 -0.35
CA SER A 20 -3.05 -1.79 -0.12
C SER A 20 -3.90 -1.95 -1.38
N ALA A 21 -3.80 -1.03 -2.35
CA ALA A 21 -4.48 -1.17 -3.62
C ALA A 21 -3.97 -2.37 -4.43
N LEU A 22 -2.67 -2.67 -4.34
CA LEU A 22 -2.01 -3.70 -5.17
C LEU A 22 -1.90 -5.05 -4.47
N PHE A 23 -1.80 -5.06 -3.15
CA PHE A 23 -1.65 -6.26 -2.33
C PHE A 23 -2.90 -6.51 -1.49
N ALA A 24 -2.99 -7.70 -0.88
CA ALA A 24 -4.02 -7.95 0.11
C ALA A 24 -3.90 -6.95 1.28
N ASN A 25 -5.03 -6.49 1.83
CA ASN A 25 -5.13 -5.70 3.06
C ASN A 25 -4.14 -6.21 4.13
N ASP A 26 -4.21 -7.50 4.47
CA ASP A 26 -3.36 -8.09 5.50
C ASP A 26 -1.88 -8.01 5.13
N GLY A 27 -1.57 -8.23 3.86
CA GLY A 27 -0.22 -8.07 3.32
C GLY A 27 0.26 -6.62 3.42
N ALA A 28 -0.61 -5.65 3.13
CA ALA A 28 -0.30 -4.24 3.28
C ALA A 28 -0.06 -3.86 4.74
N ALA A 29 -0.87 -4.36 5.68
CA ALA A 29 -0.65 -4.17 7.10
C ALA A 29 0.72 -4.73 7.54
N LEU A 30 1.04 -5.97 7.15
CA LEU A 30 2.33 -6.62 7.46
C LEU A 30 3.54 -5.86 6.88
N ILE A 31 3.40 -5.27 5.69
CA ILE A 31 4.46 -4.46 5.05
C ILE A 31 4.57 -3.08 5.69
N LEU A 32 3.44 -2.40 5.92
CA LEU A 32 3.41 -1.01 6.37
C LEU A 32 3.79 -0.87 7.84
N THR A 33 3.40 -1.79 8.71
CA THR A 33 3.70 -1.71 10.14
C THR A 33 5.21 -1.53 10.42
N PRO A 34 6.13 -2.38 9.94
CA PRO A 34 7.55 -2.20 10.20
C PRO A 34 8.13 -0.94 9.54
N ILE A 35 7.62 -0.54 8.37
CA ILE A 35 8.06 0.69 7.68
C ILE A 35 7.66 1.92 8.51
N VAL A 36 6.40 1.99 8.93
CA VAL A 36 5.88 3.10 9.74
C VAL A 36 6.60 3.14 11.09
N MET A 37 6.76 2.01 11.77
CA MET A 37 7.46 1.94 13.05
C MET A 37 8.93 2.37 12.94
N SER A 38 9.66 1.87 11.94
CA SER A 38 11.07 2.25 11.74
C SER A 38 11.22 3.75 11.44
N MET A 39 10.33 4.32 10.63
CA MET A 39 10.28 5.75 10.36
C MET A 39 10.01 6.57 11.64
N LEU A 40 9.00 6.18 12.42
CA LEU A 40 8.63 6.89 13.66
C LEU A 40 9.74 6.86 14.71
N LEU A 41 10.44 5.72 14.82
CA LEU A 41 11.60 5.56 15.70
C LEU A 41 12.77 6.43 15.22
N ALA A 42 13.10 6.40 13.93
CA ALA A 42 14.17 7.20 13.36
C ALA A 42 13.92 8.71 13.54
N LEU A 43 12.67 9.15 13.40
CA LEU A 43 12.28 10.55 13.58
C LEU A 43 12.00 10.95 15.05
N ARG A 44 12.13 10.01 15.99
CA ARG A 44 11.93 10.21 17.44
C ARG A 44 10.56 10.79 17.79
N PHE A 45 9.50 10.26 17.19
CA PHE A 45 8.14 10.72 17.46
C PHE A 45 7.67 10.33 18.86
N SER A 46 6.78 11.14 19.44
CA SER A 46 6.19 10.84 20.76
C SER A 46 5.27 9.61 20.68
N PRO A 47 5.01 8.89 21.79
CA PRO A 47 4.09 7.75 21.80
C PRO A 47 2.70 8.07 21.23
N THR A 48 2.17 9.26 21.53
CA THR A 48 0.88 9.73 20.99
C THR A 48 0.92 9.91 19.47
N ALA A 49 1.99 10.51 18.94
CA ALA A 49 2.17 10.64 17.50
C ALA A 49 2.39 9.28 16.84
N THR A 50 3.11 8.36 17.50
CA THR A 50 3.30 6.99 17.01
C THR A 50 1.97 6.26 16.87
N LEU A 51 1.11 6.34 17.89
CA LEU A 51 -0.24 5.76 17.81
C LEU A 51 -1.04 6.34 16.65
N ALA A 52 -0.99 7.67 16.45
CA ALA A 52 -1.66 8.35 15.34
C ALA A 52 -1.25 7.80 13.97
N PHE A 53 0.06 7.63 13.72
CA PHE A 53 0.56 7.12 12.46
C PHE A 53 0.27 5.62 12.29
N VAL A 54 0.37 4.81 13.34
CA VAL A 54 0.02 3.38 13.25
C VAL A 54 -1.47 3.20 12.95
N MET A 55 -2.35 3.96 13.62
CA MET A 55 -3.78 3.96 13.32
C MET A 55 -4.05 4.43 11.89
N GLY A 56 -3.38 5.49 11.42
CA GLY A 56 -3.45 5.93 10.03
C GLY A 56 -3.04 4.86 9.03
N ALA A 57 -2.01 4.07 9.37
CA ALA A 57 -1.52 2.96 8.53
C ALA A 57 -2.57 1.85 8.43
N GLY A 58 -3.20 1.51 9.55
CA GLY A 58 -4.29 0.53 9.58
C GLY A 58 -5.51 1.00 8.79
N PHE A 59 -5.96 2.24 9.01
CA PHE A 59 -7.11 2.78 8.29
C PHE A 59 -6.89 2.85 6.79
N ILE A 60 -5.70 3.26 6.34
CA ILE A 60 -5.42 3.30 4.90
C ILE A 60 -5.23 1.89 4.32
N ALA A 61 -4.64 0.95 5.07
CA ALA A 61 -4.51 -0.43 4.64
C ALA A 61 -5.87 -1.10 4.40
N ASP A 62 -6.87 -0.76 5.21
CA ASP A 62 -8.24 -1.22 5.01
C ASP A 62 -8.94 -0.44 3.88
N THR A 63 -8.98 0.89 3.97
CA THR A 63 -9.71 1.75 3.03
C THR A 63 -9.23 1.61 1.58
N ALA A 64 -7.92 1.49 1.38
CA ALA A 64 -7.35 1.51 0.04
C ALA A 64 -7.34 0.14 -0.66
N SER A 65 -7.87 -0.90 0.00
CA SER A 65 -7.88 -2.28 -0.49
C SER A 65 -9.06 -2.59 -1.42
N LEU A 66 -9.83 -1.57 -1.82
CA LEU A 66 -11.02 -1.68 -2.65
C LEU A 66 -10.80 -1.94 -4.16
N PRO A 67 -9.73 -1.47 -4.83
CA PRO A 67 -9.75 -1.33 -6.29
C PRO A 67 -9.62 -2.64 -7.05
N LEU A 68 -8.98 -3.68 -6.48
CA LEU A 68 -8.82 -4.97 -7.14
C LEU A 68 -9.52 -6.07 -6.35
N VAL A 69 -10.04 -7.06 -7.08
CA VAL A 69 -10.70 -8.25 -6.49
C VAL A 69 -9.75 -8.96 -5.52
N VAL A 70 -8.46 -9.02 -5.84
CA VAL A 70 -7.45 -9.75 -5.06
C VAL A 70 -6.95 -9.00 -3.82
N SER A 71 -7.30 -7.71 -3.67
CA SER A 71 -6.78 -6.86 -2.61
C SER A 71 -7.50 -7.05 -1.26
N ASN A 72 -8.65 -7.73 -1.24
CA ASN A 72 -9.36 -8.04 0.01
C ASN A 72 -10.26 -9.27 -0.16
N LEU A 73 -10.38 -10.11 0.87
CA LEU A 73 -11.29 -11.26 0.86
C LEU A 73 -12.75 -10.84 0.57
N VAL A 74 -13.19 -9.71 1.13
CA VAL A 74 -14.57 -9.20 0.91
C VAL A 74 -14.79 -8.86 -0.57
N ASN A 75 -13.76 -8.39 -1.27
CA ASN A 75 -13.84 -8.10 -2.71
C ASN A 75 -13.97 -9.38 -3.52
N ILE A 76 -13.21 -10.43 -3.17
CA ILE A 76 -13.31 -11.76 -3.80
C ILE A 76 -14.72 -12.30 -3.64
N VAL A 77 -15.24 -12.33 -2.40
CA VAL A 77 -16.58 -12.85 -2.10
C VAL A 77 -17.66 -12.05 -2.82
N SER A 78 -17.53 -10.72 -2.85
CA SER A 78 -18.50 -9.86 -3.55
C SER A 78 -18.45 -10.06 -5.07
N ALA A 79 -17.26 -10.12 -5.66
CA ALA A 79 -17.10 -10.34 -7.09
C ALA A 79 -17.64 -11.71 -7.52
N ASP A 80 -17.40 -12.75 -6.73
CA ASP A 80 -17.95 -14.09 -6.97
C ASP A 80 -19.47 -14.12 -6.84
N TYR A 81 -20.01 -13.57 -5.76
CA TYR A 81 -21.46 -13.52 -5.51
C TYR A 81 -22.23 -12.80 -6.63
N PHE A 82 -21.69 -11.69 -7.13
CA PHE A 82 -22.31 -10.90 -8.21
C PHE A 82 -21.86 -11.31 -9.62
N GLY A 83 -20.99 -12.33 -9.76
CA GLY A 83 -20.46 -12.77 -11.04
C GLY A 83 -19.65 -11.68 -11.79
N LEU A 84 -18.99 -10.78 -11.07
CA LEU A 84 -18.21 -9.68 -11.64
C LEU A 84 -16.83 -10.16 -12.09
N GLY A 85 -16.50 -9.95 -13.36
CA GLY A 85 -15.14 -10.15 -13.86
C GLY A 85 -14.14 -9.14 -13.29
N PHE A 86 -12.86 -9.52 -13.22
CA PHE A 86 -11.78 -8.70 -12.65
C PHE A 86 -11.75 -7.25 -13.19
N ASN A 87 -11.81 -7.09 -14.52
CA ASN A 87 -11.74 -5.78 -15.16
C ASN A 87 -12.97 -4.92 -14.90
N ALA A 88 -14.16 -5.54 -14.89
CA ALA A 88 -15.42 -4.85 -14.62
C ALA A 88 -15.48 -4.36 -13.16
N TYR A 89 -15.05 -5.20 -12.23
CA TYR A 89 -14.90 -4.83 -10.82
C TYR A 89 -13.94 -3.65 -10.66
N ALA A 90 -12.73 -3.74 -11.23
CA ALA A 90 -11.72 -2.71 -11.11
C ALA A 90 -12.16 -1.37 -11.72
N ALA A 91 -12.87 -1.38 -12.85
CA ALA A 91 -13.38 -0.17 -13.49
C ALA A 91 -14.34 0.63 -12.59
N VAL A 92 -15.12 -0.06 -11.76
CA VAL A 92 -16.05 0.57 -10.80
C VAL A 92 -15.32 0.97 -9.51
N MET A 93 -14.46 0.09 -8.99
CA MET A 93 -13.88 0.28 -7.66
C MET A 93 -12.66 1.19 -7.65
N VAL A 94 -11.94 1.37 -8.76
CA VAL A 94 -10.82 2.32 -8.82
C VAL A 94 -11.26 3.76 -8.54
N PRO A 95 -12.31 4.32 -9.17
CA PRO A 95 -12.84 5.63 -8.80
C PRO A 95 -13.31 5.73 -7.35
N VAL A 96 -14.01 4.69 -6.85
CA VAL A 96 -14.47 4.64 -5.45
C VAL A 96 -13.29 4.67 -4.49
N ASN A 97 -12.22 3.93 -4.80
CA ASN A 97 -10.99 3.90 -4.04
C ASN A 97 -10.31 5.27 -3.97
N LEU A 98 -10.26 6.01 -5.09
CA LEU A 98 -9.67 7.36 -5.09
C LEU A 98 -10.42 8.30 -4.14
N VAL A 99 -11.75 8.26 -4.14
CA VAL A 99 -12.58 9.05 -3.24
C VAL A 99 -12.39 8.61 -1.79
N ALA A 100 -12.35 7.30 -1.53
CA ALA A 100 -12.16 6.74 -0.20
C ALA A 100 -10.78 7.11 0.39
N VAL A 101 -9.71 6.99 -0.40
CA VAL A 101 -8.36 7.41 -0.03
C VAL A 101 -8.30 8.91 0.25
N ALA A 102 -8.92 9.74 -0.59
CA ALA A 102 -8.97 11.19 -0.38
C ALA A 102 -9.73 11.55 0.91
N ALA A 103 -10.86 10.89 1.18
CA ALA A 103 -11.63 11.06 2.40
C ALA A 103 -10.82 10.64 3.64
N THR A 104 -10.16 9.49 3.60
CA THR A 104 -9.32 8.99 4.70
C THR A 104 -8.13 9.92 4.95
N LEU A 105 -7.44 10.38 3.89
CA LEU A 105 -6.39 11.38 3.99
C LEU A 105 -6.90 12.66 4.69
N LEU A 106 -8.06 13.16 4.28
CA LEU A 106 -8.66 14.36 4.84
C LEU A 106 -8.98 14.18 6.33
N VAL A 107 -9.63 13.07 6.70
CA VAL A 107 -10.01 12.79 8.09
C VAL A 107 -8.77 12.61 8.98
N LEU A 108 -7.80 11.81 8.53
CA LEU A 108 -6.54 11.59 9.28
C LEU A 108 -5.77 12.89 9.45
N TRP A 109 -5.70 13.72 8.40
CA TRP A 109 -5.08 15.03 8.49
C TRP A 109 -5.82 15.95 9.47
N LEU A 110 -7.14 16.07 9.37
CA LEU A 110 -7.93 16.93 10.27
C LEU A 110 -7.80 16.53 11.73
N TYR A 111 -7.79 15.23 12.01
CA TYR A 111 -7.70 14.68 13.36
C TYR A 111 -6.29 14.80 13.93
N PHE A 112 -5.27 14.32 13.21
CA PHE A 112 -3.89 14.20 13.74
C PHE A 112 -2.96 15.38 13.41
N ARG A 113 -3.37 16.38 12.63
CA ARG A 113 -2.52 17.55 12.26
C ARG A 113 -1.88 18.28 13.46
N ARG A 114 -2.50 18.18 14.64
CA ARG A 114 -2.01 18.82 15.87
C ARG A 114 -0.92 18.00 16.55
N ASP A 115 -0.97 16.67 16.44
CA ASP A 115 -0.07 15.74 17.13
C ASP A 115 1.23 15.48 16.35
N ILE A 116 1.24 15.80 15.06
CA ILE A 116 2.43 15.63 14.20
C ILE A 116 3.43 16.76 14.49
N PRO A 117 4.72 16.49 14.73
CA PRO A 117 5.73 17.51 15.04
C PRO A 117 6.05 18.45 13.86
N LEU A 118 6.34 19.74 14.14
CA LEU A 118 6.49 20.82 13.12
C LEU A 118 7.82 20.74 12.36
N ARG A 119 8.82 20.18 13.03
CA ARG A 119 10.16 19.91 12.53
C ARG A 119 10.55 18.54 13.06
N TYR A 120 11.21 17.76 12.23
CA TYR A 120 11.82 16.50 12.58
C TYR A 120 13.26 16.52 12.07
N ALA A 121 14.18 15.90 12.81
CA ALA A 121 15.58 15.87 12.42
C ALA A 121 15.74 14.93 11.22
N THR A 122 16.20 15.47 10.09
CA THR A 122 16.51 14.69 8.88
C THR A 122 18.00 14.41 8.73
N ASP A 123 18.82 15.05 9.56
CA ASP A 123 20.28 15.09 9.42
C ASP A 123 20.92 13.70 9.59
N ASP A 124 20.25 12.81 10.33
CA ASP A 124 20.69 11.43 10.58
C ASP A 124 20.09 10.41 9.59
N LEU A 125 19.28 10.84 8.61
CA LEU A 125 18.68 9.92 7.64
C LEU A 125 19.73 9.41 6.65
N GLN A 126 19.78 8.09 6.48
CA GLN A 126 20.64 7.48 5.49
C GLN A 126 20.22 7.84 4.06
N VAL A 127 21.19 7.89 3.15
CA VAL A 127 20.94 8.11 1.72
C VAL A 127 20.05 6.97 1.20
N PRO A 128 18.92 7.24 0.53
CA PRO A 128 17.95 6.20 0.13
C PRO A 128 18.55 5.07 -0.71
N ALA A 129 19.58 5.35 -1.51
CA ALA A 129 20.27 4.36 -2.32
C ALA A 129 20.95 3.25 -1.47
N LEU A 130 21.29 3.54 -0.21
CA LEU A 130 21.87 2.57 0.71
C LEU A 130 20.83 1.57 1.26
N ALA A 131 19.54 1.85 1.11
CA ALA A 131 18.48 0.93 1.51
C ALA A 131 18.42 -0.32 0.62
N VAL A 132 18.88 -0.22 -0.64
CA VAL A 132 18.92 -1.34 -1.59
C VAL A 132 20.18 -2.17 -1.34
N ARG A 133 20.02 -3.29 -0.63
CA ARG A 133 21.13 -4.21 -0.33
C ARG A 133 21.54 -5.05 -1.54
N ASP A 134 20.56 -5.58 -2.26
CA ASP A 134 20.78 -6.36 -3.48
C ASP A 134 20.00 -5.76 -4.65
N ARG A 135 20.73 -5.38 -5.71
CA ARG A 135 20.15 -4.71 -6.88
C ARG A 135 19.40 -5.69 -7.78
N ALA A 136 19.86 -6.95 -7.86
CA ALA A 136 19.20 -7.95 -8.70
C ALA A 136 17.78 -8.23 -8.19
N THR A 137 17.64 -8.53 -6.90
CA THR A 137 16.36 -8.73 -6.21
C THR A 137 15.47 -7.49 -6.30
N PHE A 138 16.03 -6.29 -6.14
CA PHE A 138 15.25 -5.05 -6.25
C PHE A 138 14.65 -4.85 -7.65
N HIS A 139 15.44 -5.05 -8.70
CA HIS A 139 14.95 -4.94 -10.07
C HIS A 139 13.99 -6.09 -10.42
N ALA A 140 14.29 -7.31 -10.00
CA ALA A 140 13.41 -8.46 -10.17
C ALA A 140 12.04 -8.21 -9.49
N GLY A 141 12.03 -7.65 -8.29
CA GLY A 141 10.80 -7.26 -7.58
C GLY A 141 9.92 -6.33 -8.40
N TRP A 142 10.49 -5.29 -9.02
CA TRP A 142 9.73 -4.38 -9.88
C TRP A 142 9.21 -5.05 -11.15
N VAL A 143 10.06 -5.85 -11.83
CA VAL A 143 9.66 -6.58 -13.04
C VAL A 143 8.53 -7.57 -12.73
N VAL A 144 8.66 -8.34 -11.65
CA VAL A 144 7.66 -9.30 -11.21
C VAL A 144 6.38 -8.61 -10.77
N LEU A 145 6.45 -7.48 -10.06
CA LEU A 145 5.26 -6.70 -9.69
C LEU A 145 4.49 -6.22 -10.92
N VAL A 146 5.17 -5.60 -11.88
CA VAL A 146 4.53 -5.13 -13.12
C VAL A 146 3.97 -6.31 -13.92
N GLY A 147 4.74 -7.40 -14.03
CA GLY A 147 4.34 -8.62 -14.71
C GLY A 147 3.13 -9.29 -14.07
N LEU A 148 3.08 -9.36 -12.73
CA LEU A 148 1.96 -9.86 -11.94
C LEU A 148 0.71 -9.03 -12.25
N LEU A 149 0.79 -7.70 -12.10
CA LEU A 149 -0.34 -6.80 -12.32
C LEU A 149 -0.87 -6.92 -13.76
N ALA A 150 0.01 -6.85 -14.76
CA ALA A 150 -0.38 -7.04 -16.16
C ALA A 150 -1.05 -8.40 -16.39
N SER A 151 -0.51 -9.46 -15.79
CA SER A 151 -1.07 -10.81 -15.88
C SER A 151 -2.44 -10.93 -15.22
N LEU A 152 -2.71 -10.21 -14.14
CA LEU A 152 -4.04 -10.20 -13.53
C LEU A 152 -5.11 -9.66 -14.50
N PHE A 153 -4.83 -8.55 -15.19
CA PHE A 153 -5.78 -7.97 -16.16
C PHE A 153 -5.91 -8.77 -17.47
N VAL A 154 -4.91 -9.57 -17.83
CA VAL A 154 -4.87 -10.31 -19.10
C VAL A 154 -5.29 -11.78 -18.93
N LEU A 155 -4.76 -12.48 -17.93
CA LEU A 155 -4.91 -13.92 -17.77
C LEU A 155 -6.12 -14.31 -16.93
N VAL A 156 -6.47 -13.53 -15.90
CA VAL A 156 -7.62 -13.84 -15.02
C VAL A 156 -8.94 -13.80 -15.80
N PRO A 157 -9.22 -12.80 -16.67
CA PRO A 157 -10.43 -12.82 -17.51
C PRO A 157 -10.49 -14.00 -18.50
N ARG A 158 -9.36 -14.68 -18.76
CA ARG A 158 -9.28 -15.88 -19.60
C ARG A 158 -9.46 -17.18 -18.81
N GLY A 159 -9.79 -17.10 -17.52
CA GLY A 159 -10.04 -18.26 -16.65
C GLY A 159 -8.79 -18.82 -15.97
N ILE A 160 -7.62 -18.18 -16.11
CA ILE A 160 -6.42 -18.61 -15.38
C ILE A 160 -6.55 -18.17 -13.92
N PRO A 161 -6.43 -19.09 -12.94
CA PRO A 161 -6.61 -18.73 -11.54
C PRO A 161 -5.47 -17.83 -11.05
N VAL A 162 -5.82 -16.88 -10.19
CA VAL A 162 -4.87 -15.93 -9.57
C VAL A 162 -3.71 -16.67 -8.88
N SER A 163 -3.99 -17.81 -8.25
CA SER A 163 -2.99 -18.65 -7.59
C SER A 163 -1.90 -19.14 -8.53
N ALA A 164 -2.23 -19.47 -9.80
CA ALA A 164 -1.24 -19.91 -10.78
C ALA A 164 -0.31 -18.76 -11.19
N VAL A 165 -0.87 -17.57 -11.42
CA VAL A 165 -0.09 -16.37 -11.73
C VAL A 165 0.82 -16.00 -10.56
N ALA A 166 0.28 -15.96 -9.33
CA ALA A 166 1.04 -15.64 -8.12
C ALA A 166 2.16 -16.67 -7.86
N SER A 167 1.89 -17.97 -8.06
CA SER A 167 2.91 -19.02 -7.89
C SER A 167 4.04 -18.91 -8.90
N ALA A 168 3.74 -18.57 -10.16
CA ALA A 168 4.76 -18.34 -11.18
C ALA A 168 5.64 -17.13 -10.84
N CYS A 169 5.03 -16.01 -10.43
CA CYS A 169 5.75 -14.82 -9.96
C CYS A 169 6.64 -15.13 -8.74
N ALA A 170 6.13 -15.90 -7.78
CA ALA A 170 6.89 -16.33 -6.61
C ALA A 170 8.08 -17.22 -6.98
N ALA A 171 7.91 -18.15 -7.91
CA ALA A 171 8.99 -19.02 -8.40
C ALA A 171 10.10 -18.22 -9.11
N VAL A 172 9.73 -17.19 -9.89
CA VAL A 172 10.70 -16.28 -10.52
C VAL A 172 11.49 -15.51 -9.47
N LEU A 173 10.83 -14.96 -8.44
CA LEU A 173 11.53 -14.25 -7.35
C LEU A 173 12.43 -15.18 -6.54
N PHE A 174 12.03 -16.43 -6.33
CA PHE A 174 12.83 -17.42 -5.60
C PHE A 174 14.11 -17.81 -6.33
N ALA A 175 14.14 -17.68 -7.65
CA ALA A 175 15.30 -18.04 -8.48
C ALA A 175 16.37 -16.93 -8.58
N VAL A 176 16.08 -15.72 -8.09
CA VAL A 176 16.99 -14.56 -8.05
C VAL A 176 17.72 -14.53 -6.72
#